data_AF-A0A951J7H8-F1
#
_entry.id   AF-A0A951J7H8-F1
#
_cell.length_a   1.000
_cell.length_b   1.000
_cell.length_c   1.000
_cell.angle_alpha   90.00
_cell.angle_beta   90.00
_cell.angle_gamma   90.00
#
_symmetry.space_group_name_H-M   'P 1'
#
loop_
_entity.id
_entity.type
_entity.pdbx_description
1 polymer ?
#
loop_
_entity_poly.entity_id
_entity_poly.type
_entity_poly.pdbx_seq_one_letter_code
_entity_poly.pdbx_strand_id
1 'polypeptide(L)'
;MNRESSNSVKELCEFIWHLEEKYQLFDLKINDVYIWEYIRMQFYYNLAVSIGVLTPQTKRKSKLNRIWFFVKSFKNILTNNFWTLRKYDTIFLSHTRSVKVNEDYIDIYTNFLIDELSTSQTIVDFEGDYQGNHVRKNKHAVHILDWVKQLVYVKYFFIAKKQLLNQGEIDLIRSIENDINQQYGGNFSFLSFLENKVKQFNLYYDIYSKIFKKVTPSSIYLTTAYYYAPITKAAKENNIKVMELQHGIISKYHLGYSFPNITKPLHYFPDELLVWGANWTKMSDFPLAEHNIVVDKFRYLEIKKKQFSDKTKIRNSFLILSQTAISEKVAQKLLDNIEFFKEKKIIYKLHPGEFEIWQNNKSLIKLKELLDIEIVTNQKDMYYLMAICEYQVGVFSTALYEGLEFNCKTVLLDVDGIEYMEDFIRVNEPIILK
;
A
#
# COMPACT_ATOMS: atom_id res chain seq x y z
N MET A 1 36.74 0.37 -8.50
CA MET A 1 35.76 0.08 -9.57
C MET A 1 34.50 0.87 -9.26
N ASN A 2 34.32 2.02 -9.92
CA ASN A 2 33.07 2.78 -9.83
C ASN A 2 32.01 2.00 -10.59
N ARG A 3 31.12 1.29 -9.87
CA ARG A 3 29.83 0.90 -10.45
C ARG A 3 29.06 2.20 -10.64
N GLU A 4 28.78 2.58 -11.88
CA GLU A 4 27.68 3.50 -12.17
C GLU A 4 26.42 2.85 -11.57
N SER A 5 25.97 3.32 -10.41
CA SER A 5 24.82 2.76 -9.72
C SER A 5 23.57 3.11 -10.53
N SER A 6 23.12 2.15 -11.33
CA SER A 6 21.79 2.10 -11.92
C SER A 6 20.79 2.02 -10.76
N ASN A 7 20.10 3.12 -10.45
CA ASN A 7 19.18 3.17 -9.31
C ASN A 7 17.82 2.55 -9.67
N SER A 8 17.81 1.23 -9.93
CA SER A 8 16.62 0.45 -10.25
C SER A 8 15.93 -0.09 -8.98
N VAL A 9 14.66 -0.51 -9.10
CA VAL A 9 13.94 -1.13 -7.97
C VAL A 9 14.58 -2.47 -7.58
N LYS A 10 15.04 -3.22 -8.57
CA LYS A 10 15.70 -4.52 -8.37
C LYS A 10 16.99 -4.38 -7.59
N GLU A 11 17.90 -3.51 -8.03
CA GLU A 11 19.19 -3.29 -7.36
C GLU A 11 19.01 -2.80 -5.93
N LEU A 12 18.01 -1.93 -5.69
CA LEU A 12 17.68 -1.48 -4.34
C LEU A 12 17.19 -2.64 -3.45
N CYS A 13 16.31 -3.50 -3.95
CA CYS A 13 15.82 -4.65 -3.17
C CYS A 13 16.97 -5.63 -2.87
N GLU A 14 17.79 -5.95 -3.86
CA GLU A 14 18.96 -6.83 -3.70
C GLU A 14 19.95 -6.28 -2.67
N PHE A 15 20.18 -4.96 -2.68
CA PHE A 15 21.01 -4.31 -1.66
C PHE A 15 20.38 -4.37 -0.27
N ILE A 16 19.07 -4.18 -0.14
CA ILE A 16 18.38 -4.30 1.15
C ILE A 16 18.46 -5.73 1.67
N TRP A 17 18.27 -6.75 0.84
CA TRP A 17 18.45 -8.15 1.23
C TRP A 17 19.88 -8.44 1.68
N HIS A 18 20.88 -7.87 1.01
CA HIS A 18 22.26 -7.97 1.47
C HIS A 18 22.47 -7.38 2.87
N LEU A 19 21.88 -6.21 3.16
CA LEU A 19 21.94 -5.61 4.50
C LEU A 19 21.20 -6.48 5.54
N GLU A 20 20.06 -7.06 5.16
CA GLU A 20 19.28 -7.97 6.01
C GLU A 20 20.09 -9.18 6.46
N GLU A 21 20.83 -9.79 5.54
CA GLU A 21 21.72 -10.92 5.82
C GLU A 21 22.96 -10.48 6.62
N LYS A 22 23.65 -9.42 6.17
CA LYS A 22 24.89 -8.92 6.79
C LYS A 22 24.70 -8.55 8.25
N TYR A 23 23.58 -7.92 8.59
CA TYR A 23 23.30 -7.40 9.93
C TYR A 23 22.24 -8.20 10.69
N GLN A 24 21.78 -9.33 10.14
CA GLN A 24 20.74 -10.18 10.73
C GLN A 24 19.49 -9.37 11.15
N LEU A 25 19.01 -8.49 10.26
CA LEU A 25 18.04 -7.46 10.64
C LEU A 25 16.70 -8.02 11.13
N PHE A 26 16.29 -9.21 10.68
CA PHE A 26 15.08 -9.87 11.18
C PHE A 26 15.18 -10.32 12.63
N ASP A 27 16.39 -10.57 13.14
CA ASP A 27 16.63 -10.90 14.55
C ASP A 27 16.90 -9.63 15.40
N LEU A 28 16.93 -8.43 14.80
CA LEU A 28 17.18 -7.17 15.51
C LEU A 28 15.99 -6.81 16.41
N LYS A 29 16.22 -6.95 17.71
CA LYS A 29 15.24 -6.70 18.77
C LYS A 29 15.63 -5.48 19.61
N ILE A 30 14.79 -4.44 19.61
CA ILE A 30 14.98 -3.20 20.38
C ILE A 30 13.77 -3.00 21.29
N ASN A 31 13.99 -2.96 22.61
CA ASN A 31 12.93 -2.81 23.62
C ASN A 31 11.74 -3.76 23.39
N ASP A 32 12.06 -5.05 23.23
CA ASP A 32 11.13 -6.14 22.92
C ASP A 32 10.39 -6.09 21.58
N VAL A 33 10.82 -5.22 20.67
CA VAL A 33 10.26 -5.11 19.32
C VAL A 33 11.25 -5.63 18.29
N TYR A 34 10.84 -6.62 17.49
CA TYR A 34 11.51 -6.99 16.22
C TYR A 34 11.34 -5.87 15.19
N ILE A 35 12.16 -4.83 15.32
CA ILE A 35 11.84 -3.53 14.72
C ILE A 35 11.90 -3.57 13.19
N TRP A 36 12.76 -4.41 12.62
CA TRP A 36 12.91 -4.51 11.18
C TRP A 36 11.62 -4.97 10.50
N GLU A 37 10.96 -6.02 11.01
CA GLU A 37 9.67 -6.48 10.48
C GLU A 37 8.61 -5.37 10.42
N TYR A 38 8.66 -4.40 11.35
CA TYR A 38 7.73 -3.28 11.37
C TYR A 38 8.11 -2.15 10.41
N ILE A 39 9.40 -1.84 10.26
CA ILE A 39 9.84 -0.66 9.51
C ILE A 39 10.28 -0.97 8.07
N ARG A 40 10.49 -2.24 7.70
CA ARG A 40 11.10 -2.67 6.44
C ARG A 40 10.56 -1.96 5.20
N MET A 41 9.24 -1.95 5.02
CA MET A 41 8.62 -1.27 3.87
C MET A 41 8.75 0.25 3.92
N GLN A 42 8.71 0.85 5.11
CA GLN A 42 8.89 2.30 5.27
C GLN A 42 10.34 2.70 5.03
N PHE A 43 11.29 1.86 5.45
CA PHE A 43 12.71 2.00 5.19
C PHE A 43 12.97 1.96 3.67
N TYR A 44 12.43 0.96 2.97
CA TYR A 44 12.51 0.86 1.51
C TYR A 44 12.06 2.14 0.81
N TYR A 45 10.87 2.64 1.12
CA TYR A 45 10.36 3.86 0.48
C TYR A 45 11.20 5.10 0.82
N ASN A 46 11.65 5.24 2.07
CA ASN A 46 12.51 6.36 2.45
C ASN A 46 13.85 6.33 1.69
N LEU A 47 14.45 5.15 1.57
CA LEU A 47 15.72 4.96 0.85
C LEU A 47 15.54 5.16 -0.66
N ALA A 48 14.50 4.55 -1.25
CA ALA A 48 14.17 4.68 -2.67
C ALA A 48 13.98 6.16 -3.09
N VAL A 49 13.34 6.95 -2.22
CA VAL A 49 13.17 8.39 -2.42
C VAL A 49 14.49 9.13 -2.25
N SER A 50 15.31 8.80 -1.24
CA SER A 50 16.57 9.52 -1.02
C SER A 50 17.60 9.31 -2.13
N ILE A 51 17.57 8.17 -2.81
CA ILE A 51 18.49 7.85 -3.91
C ILE A 51 17.88 8.10 -5.31
N GLY A 52 16.64 8.57 -5.38
CA GLY A 52 15.99 9.01 -6.63
C GLY A 52 15.33 7.91 -7.49
N VAL A 53 15.21 6.67 -6.99
CA VAL A 53 14.47 5.58 -7.68
C VAL A 53 13.00 5.98 -7.83
N LEU A 54 12.39 6.43 -6.73
CA LEU A 54 10.96 6.79 -6.64
C LEU A 54 10.77 8.25 -6.27
N THR A 55 9.67 8.87 -6.73
CA THR A 55 9.30 10.21 -6.27
C THR A 55 8.44 10.14 -5.00
N PRO A 56 8.52 11.15 -4.10
CA PRO A 56 7.67 11.23 -2.92
C PRO A 56 6.18 11.16 -3.26
N GLN A 57 5.44 10.25 -2.64
CA GLN A 57 4.03 9.99 -2.98
C GLN A 57 3.04 11.08 -2.49
N THR A 58 3.44 11.96 -1.57
CA THR A 58 2.55 13.00 -1.03
C THR A 58 3.29 14.28 -0.65
N LYS A 59 2.70 15.45 -0.95
CA LYS A 59 3.13 16.72 -0.33
C LYS A 59 2.89 16.65 1.18
N ARG A 60 3.89 17.13 1.96
CA ARG A 60 3.77 17.26 3.41
C ARG A 60 2.61 18.22 3.71
N LYS A 61 1.55 17.75 4.37
CA LYS A 61 0.42 18.60 4.78
C LYS A 61 0.92 19.77 5.64
N SER A 62 0.34 20.95 5.44
CA SER A 62 0.60 22.12 6.30
C SER A 62 0.38 21.78 7.77
N LYS A 63 1.24 22.32 8.66
CA LYS A 63 1.11 22.14 10.12
C LYS A 63 -0.27 22.58 10.63
N LEU A 64 -0.84 23.63 10.07
CA LEU A 64 -2.18 24.13 10.42
C LEU A 64 -3.26 23.10 10.10
N ASN A 65 -3.21 22.48 8.92
CA ASN A 65 -4.17 21.44 8.55
C ASN A 65 -4.08 20.23 9.48
N ARG A 66 -2.87 19.86 9.92
CA ARG A 66 -2.69 18.75 10.88
C ARG A 66 -3.37 19.05 12.22
N ILE A 67 -3.24 20.27 12.73
CA ILE A 67 -3.91 20.70 13.97
C ILE A 67 -5.43 20.70 13.77
N TRP A 68 -5.91 21.22 12.65
CA TRP A 68 -7.34 21.26 12.36
C TRP A 68 -7.97 19.87 12.28
N PHE A 69 -7.34 18.92 11.58
CA PHE A 69 -7.80 17.52 11.54
C PHE A 69 -7.76 16.87 12.93
N PHE A 70 -6.73 17.16 13.71
CA PHE A 70 -6.62 16.70 15.09
C PHE A 70 -7.81 17.19 15.93
N VAL A 71 -8.14 18.49 15.90
CA VAL A 71 -9.29 19.07 16.62
C VAL A 71 -10.62 18.48 16.11
N LYS A 72 -10.79 18.36 14.79
CA LYS A 72 -12.01 17.81 14.18
C LYS A 72 -12.34 16.41 14.66
N SER A 73 -11.33 15.59 14.92
CA SER A 73 -11.48 14.21 15.38
C SER A 73 -11.96 14.09 16.84
N PHE A 74 -11.87 15.14 17.68
CA PHE A 74 -12.33 15.09 19.07
C PHE A 74 -13.83 14.85 19.21
N LYS A 75 -14.63 15.35 18.26
CA LYS A 75 -16.09 15.14 18.29
C LYS A 75 -16.45 13.64 18.28
N ASN A 76 -15.62 12.82 17.65
CA ASN A 76 -15.83 11.38 17.54
C ASN A 76 -15.53 10.67 18.86
N ILE A 77 -14.71 11.24 19.75
CA ILE A 77 -14.34 10.63 21.04
C ILE A 77 -15.57 10.50 21.96
N LEU A 78 -16.52 11.42 21.88
CA LEU A 78 -17.72 11.39 22.72
C LEU A 78 -18.64 10.21 22.38
N THR A 79 -18.72 9.84 21.11
CA THR A 79 -19.59 8.76 20.61
C THR A 79 -18.85 7.45 20.33
N ASN A 80 -17.54 7.52 20.10
CA ASN A 80 -16.65 6.40 19.79
C ASN A 80 -15.41 6.50 20.68
N ASN A 81 -15.39 5.70 21.75
CA ASN A 81 -14.25 5.58 22.65
C ASN A 81 -14.15 4.15 23.20
N PHE A 82 -13.13 3.91 24.03
CA PHE A 82 -12.91 2.61 24.64
C PHE A 82 -14.14 2.06 25.39
N TRP A 83 -14.94 2.91 26.01
CA TRP A 83 -16.10 2.49 26.82
C TRP A 83 -17.27 2.01 25.95
N THR A 84 -17.43 2.61 24.77
CA THR A 84 -18.49 2.25 23.80
C THR A 84 -18.22 0.97 23.00
N LEU A 85 -17.01 0.40 23.08
CA LEU A 85 -16.69 -0.89 22.46
C LEU A 85 -17.58 -2.00 23.00
N ARG A 86 -18.02 -2.89 22.11
CA ARG A 86 -18.83 -4.08 22.39
C ARG A 86 -18.10 -5.34 21.93
N LYS A 87 -18.65 -6.50 22.27
CA LYS A 87 -18.16 -7.78 21.75
C LYS A 87 -18.60 -7.96 20.30
N TYR A 88 -17.68 -8.47 19.49
CA TYR A 88 -17.91 -8.82 18.09
C TYR A 88 -17.08 -10.06 17.75
N ASP A 89 -17.58 -10.92 16.88
CA ASP A 89 -16.87 -12.13 16.46
C ASP A 89 -15.69 -11.81 15.53
N THR A 90 -15.85 -10.76 14.71
CA THR A 90 -14.89 -10.38 13.67
C THR A 90 -14.71 -8.85 13.62
N ILE A 91 -13.46 -8.42 13.47
CA ILE A 91 -13.10 -7.00 13.26
C ILE A 91 -12.59 -6.82 11.83
N PHE A 92 -13.02 -5.75 11.17
CA PHE A 92 -12.39 -5.26 9.95
C PHE A 92 -11.59 -4.00 10.24
N LEU A 93 -10.36 -3.92 9.74
CA LEU A 93 -9.60 -2.68 9.65
C LEU A 93 -9.70 -2.17 8.20
N SER A 94 -10.83 -1.57 7.85
CA SER A 94 -11.07 -1.11 6.48
C SER A 94 -10.03 -0.08 6.03
N HIS A 95 -9.66 -0.15 4.76
CA HIS A 95 -8.75 0.80 4.14
C HIS A 95 -9.36 2.21 4.17
N THR A 96 -8.52 3.21 4.44
CA THR A 96 -9.01 4.60 4.64
C THR A 96 -9.54 5.23 3.36
N ARG A 97 -8.94 4.91 2.20
CA ARG A 97 -9.41 5.40 0.90
C ARG A 97 -10.75 4.75 0.55
N SER A 98 -11.76 5.57 0.32
CA SER A 98 -13.08 5.13 -0.13
C SER A 98 -13.33 5.51 -1.59
N VAL A 99 -14.11 4.69 -2.30
CA VAL A 99 -14.55 4.91 -3.67
C VAL A 99 -16.04 5.21 -3.69
N LYS A 100 -16.46 6.20 -4.49
CA LYS A 100 -17.88 6.53 -4.66
C LYS A 100 -18.54 5.55 -5.65
N VAL A 101 -19.56 4.82 -5.20
CA VAL A 101 -20.33 3.83 -5.98
C VAL A 101 -21.82 4.07 -5.72
N ASN A 102 -22.60 4.34 -6.77
CA ASN A 102 -24.06 4.55 -6.69
C ASN A 102 -24.48 5.48 -5.53
N GLU A 103 -23.81 6.63 -5.43
CA GLU A 103 -23.96 7.68 -4.40
C GLU A 103 -23.28 7.45 -3.04
N ASP A 104 -22.95 6.22 -2.67
CA ASP A 104 -22.31 5.91 -1.40
C ASP A 104 -20.78 5.79 -1.54
N TYR A 105 -20.06 6.05 -0.46
CA TYR A 105 -18.63 5.79 -0.37
C TYR A 105 -18.40 4.44 0.31
N ILE A 106 -17.58 3.59 -0.30
CA ILE A 106 -17.25 2.26 0.23
C ILE A 106 -15.74 2.00 0.21
N ASP A 107 -15.27 1.14 1.10
CA ASP A 107 -14.01 0.43 0.90
C ASP A 107 -14.23 -0.77 -0.02
N ILE A 108 -13.56 -0.77 -1.17
CA ILE A 108 -13.77 -1.78 -2.22
C ILE A 108 -13.26 -3.17 -1.82
N TYR A 109 -12.34 -3.25 -0.85
CA TYR A 109 -11.74 -4.52 -0.43
C TYR A 109 -12.60 -5.23 0.63
N THR A 110 -13.17 -4.48 1.57
CA THR A 110 -13.88 -5.06 2.73
C THR A 110 -15.39 -5.00 2.62
N ASN A 111 -15.99 -3.98 1.98
CA ASN A 111 -17.44 -3.73 2.06
C ASN A 111 -18.29 -4.96 1.72
N PHE A 112 -18.01 -5.60 0.58
CA PHE A 112 -18.79 -6.76 0.13
C PHE A 112 -18.49 -8.03 0.93
N LEU A 113 -17.29 -8.14 1.51
CA LEU A 113 -16.95 -9.26 2.40
C LEU A 113 -17.64 -9.11 3.76
N ILE A 114 -17.73 -7.88 4.29
CA ILE A 114 -18.50 -7.57 5.49
C ILE A 114 -19.97 -7.95 5.27
N ASP A 115 -20.58 -7.55 4.14
CA ASP A 115 -21.95 -7.93 3.81
C ASP A 115 -22.14 -9.47 3.82
N GLU A 116 -21.21 -10.23 3.23
CA GLU A 116 -21.24 -11.69 3.18
C GLU A 116 -21.14 -12.32 4.59
N LEU A 117 -20.15 -11.93 5.40
CA LEU A 117 -19.92 -12.52 6.72
C LEU A 117 -20.95 -12.08 7.76
N SER A 118 -21.55 -10.90 7.61
CA SER A 118 -22.55 -10.36 8.55
C SER A 118 -23.81 -11.21 8.66
N THR A 119 -24.03 -12.11 7.69
CA THR A 119 -25.12 -13.08 7.69
C THR A 119 -24.99 -14.16 8.77
N SER A 120 -23.78 -14.37 9.30
CA SER A 120 -23.47 -15.46 10.23
C SER A 120 -22.63 -15.05 11.44
N GLN A 121 -22.09 -13.83 11.45
CA GLN A 121 -21.18 -13.33 12.49
C GLN A 121 -21.53 -11.90 12.89
N THR A 122 -21.28 -11.55 14.16
CA THR A 122 -21.29 -10.16 14.60
C THR A 122 -19.99 -9.47 14.18
N ILE A 123 -20.11 -8.36 13.46
CA ILE A 123 -18.98 -7.67 12.84
C ILE A 123 -18.91 -6.22 13.30
N VAL A 124 -17.69 -5.72 13.48
CA VAL A 124 -17.42 -4.29 13.59
C VAL A 124 -16.32 -3.87 12.60
N ASP A 125 -16.56 -2.79 11.85
CA ASP A 125 -15.51 -2.12 11.08
C ASP A 125 -14.88 -1.00 11.93
N PHE A 126 -13.57 -1.12 12.13
CA PHE A 126 -12.72 -0.12 12.76
C PHE A 126 -12.25 0.87 11.71
N GLU A 127 -13.11 1.84 11.44
CA GLU A 127 -12.88 2.84 10.42
C GLU A 127 -11.81 3.87 10.85
N GLY A 128 -10.76 3.99 10.03
CA GLY A 128 -9.79 5.08 10.10
C GLY A 128 -10.22 6.28 9.26
N ASP A 129 -9.84 7.49 9.68
CA ASP A 129 -10.12 8.72 8.94
C ASP A 129 -9.36 8.79 7.60
N TYR A 130 -10.04 9.31 6.56
CA TYR A 130 -9.38 9.80 5.36
C TYR A 130 -9.32 11.32 5.40
N GLN A 131 -8.14 11.85 5.73
CA GLN A 131 -7.93 13.29 5.89
C GLN A 131 -8.90 13.92 6.91
N GLY A 132 -9.07 13.31 8.07
CA GLY A 132 -9.95 13.77 9.15
C GLY A 132 -11.45 13.67 8.83
N ASN A 133 -11.82 12.85 7.84
CA ASN A 133 -13.21 12.63 7.46
C ASN A 133 -13.56 11.14 7.48
N HIS A 134 -14.82 10.89 7.86
CA HIS A 134 -15.51 9.62 7.78
C HIS A 134 -16.70 9.83 6.85
N VAL A 135 -16.58 9.34 5.62
CA VAL A 135 -17.53 9.64 4.53
C VAL A 135 -18.43 8.45 4.18
N ARG A 136 -18.13 7.26 4.72
CA ARG A 136 -18.87 6.05 4.43
C ARG A 136 -20.18 6.04 5.19
N LYS A 137 -21.25 5.65 4.50
CA LYS A 137 -22.51 5.30 5.16
C LYS A 137 -22.42 3.84 5.56
N ASN A 138 -22.51 3.59 6.85
CA ASN A 138 -22.24 2.27 7.38
C ASN A 138 -23.55 1.49 7.51
N LYS A 139 -23.64 0.37 6.79
CA LYS A 139 -24.73 -0.60 6.91
C LYS A 139 -24.57 -1.50 8.15
N HIS A 140 -23.34 -1.64 8.62
CA HIS A 140 -22.94 -2.49 9.73
C HIS A 140 -22.40 -1.66 10.90
N ALA A 141 -22.14 -2.32 12.03
CA ALA A 141 -21.56 -1.64 13.18
C ALA A 141 -20.17 -1.08 12.83
N VAL A 142 -19.94 0.18 13.19
CA VAL A 142 -18.65 0.86 12.98
C VAL A 142 -18.19 1.52 14.25
N HIS A 143 -16.89 1.42 14.48
CA HIS A 143 -16.22 2.08 15.59
C HIS A 143 -15.08 2.95 15.06
N ILE A 144 -15.24 4.27 15.18
CA ILE A 144 -14.22 5.23 14.73
C ILE A 144 -13.03 5.21 15.69
N LEU A 145 -11.82 4.97 15.16
CA LEU A 145 -10.59 4.83 15.95
C LEU A 145 -9.77 6.11 16.12
N ASP A 146 -10.35 7.28 15.85
CA ASP A 146 -9.69 8.57 16.03
C ASP A 146 -9.10 8.74 17.44
N TRP A 147 -9.84 8.31 18.47
CA TRP A 147 -9.39 8.37 19.86
C TRP A 147 -8.09 7.58 20.11
N VAL A 148 -7.81 6.53 19.33
CA VAL A 148 -6.55 5.77 19.42
C VAL A 148 -5.39 6.64 18.95
N LYS A 149 -5.52 7.28 17.78
CA LYS A 149 -4.49 8.18 17.23
C LYS A 149 -4.22 9.36 18.19
N GLN A 150 -5.29 9.90 18.76
CA GLN A 150 -5.24 10.96 19.76
C GLN A 150 -4.49 10.54 21.02
N LEU A 151 -4.84 9.37 21.57
CA LEU A 151 -4.20 8.83 22.76
C LEU A 151 -2.72 8.52 22.52
N VAL A 152 -2.37 7.95 21.35
CA VAL A 152 -0.98 7.72 20.97
C VAL A 152 -0.23 9.05 20.88
N TYR A 153 -0.79 10.07 20.23
CA TYR A 153 -0.15 11.38 20.13
C TYR A 153 0.14 12.00 21.51
N VAL A 154 -0.85 11.98 22.40
CA VAL A 154 -0.71 12.50 23.77
C VAL A 154 0.33 11.71 24.55
N LYS A 155 0.27 10.38 24.55
CA LYS A 155 1.26 9.54 25.25
C LYS A 155 2.66 9.69 24.67
N TYR A 156 2.77 9.81 23.35
CA TYR A 156 4.04 10.00 22.65
C TYR A 156 4.75 11.27 23.11
N PHE A 157 4.00 12.37 23.33
CA PHE A 157 4.57 13.62 23.83
C PHE A 157 5.39 13.44 25.11
N PHE A 158 4.91 12.61 26.05
CA PHE A 158 5.60 12.35 27.32
C PHE A 158 6.83 11.46 27.20
N ILE A 159 6.94 10.65 26.14
CA ILE A 159 8.08 9.73 25.91
C ILE A 159 8.98 10.17 24.75
N ALA A 160 8.68 11.29 24.09
CA ALA A 160 9.37 11.72 22.88
C ALA A 160 10.88 11.87 23.09
N LYS A 161 11.28 12.45 24.23
CA LYS A 161 12.69 12.68 24.59
C LYS A 161 13.37 11.50 25.27
N LYS A 162 12.64 10.41 25.56
CA LYS A 162 13.23 9.22 26.19
C LYS A 162 14.11 8.51 25.18
N GLN A 163 15.40 8.36 25.48
CA GLN A 163 16.29 7.54 24.68
C GLN A 163 15.97 6.05 24.92
N LEU A 164 15.67 5.31 23.85
CA LEU A 164 15.38 3.87 23.94
C LEU A 164 16.57 3.00 23.53
N LEU A 165 17.43 3.51 22.66
CA LEU A 165 18.53 2.72 22.11
C LEU A 165 19.76 2.78 23.01
N ASN A 166 20.40 1.64 23.20
CA ASN A 166 21.72 1.55 23.81
C ASN A 166 22.84 1.87 22.81
N GLN A 167 24.07 2.03 23.30
CA GLN A 167 25.20 2.44 22.46
C GLN A 167 25.52 1.40 21.36
N GLY A 168 25.41 0.11 21.65
CA GLY A 168 25.63 -0.95 20.67
C GLY A 168 24.59 -0.95 19.55
N GLU A 169 23.31 -0.72 19.87
CA GLU A 169 22.24 -0.57 18.87
C GLU A 169 22.47 0.67 17.99
N ILE A 170 22.92 1.77 18.59
CA ILE A 170 23.27 2.99 17.85
C ILE A 170 24.43 2.74 16.89
N ASP A 171 25.48 2.06 17.33
CA ASP A 171 26.67 1.79 16.52
C ASP A 171 26.37 0.80 15.38
N LEU A 172 25.50 -0.19 15.63
CA LEU A 172 24.97 -1.07 14.58
C LEU A 172 24.21 -0.27 13.51
N ILE A 173 23.27 0.60 13.91
CA ILE A 173 22.49 1.41 12.97
C ILE A 173 23.39 2.34 12.18
N ARG A 174 24.39 2.96 12.81
CA ARG A 174 25.39 3.79 12.12
C ARG A 174 26.21 2.99 11.12
N SER A 175 26.51 1.73 11.41
CA SER A 175 27.22 0.84 10.46
C SER A 175 26.36 0.57 9.21
N ILE A 176 25.06 0.35 9.39
CA ILE A 176 24.10 0.22 8.29
C ILE A 176 24.02 1.53 7.49
N GLU A 177 23.90 2.68 8.16
CA GLU A 177 23.90 4.01 7.51
C GLU A 177 25.18 4.25 6.71
N ASN A 178 26.33 3.86 7.24
CA ASN A 178 27.62 3.99 6.55
C ASN A 178 27.68 3.15 5.28
N ASP A 179 27.23 1.89 5.31
CA ASP A 179 27.19 1.05 4.10
C ASP A 179 26.27 1.64 3.02
N ILE A 180 25.11 2.15 3.41
CA ILE A 180 24.17 2.81 2.49
C ILE A 180 24.82 4.04 1.85
N ASN A 181 25.44 4.89 2.68
CA ASN A 181 26.08 6.13 2.23
C ASN A 181 27.33 5.85 1.39
N GLN A 182 28.04 4.74 1.65
CA GLN A 182 29.14 4.29 0.81
C GLN A 182 28.65 3.80 -0.56
N GLN A 183 27.52 3.08 -0.60
CA GLN A 183 26.96 2.50 -1.84
C GLN A 183 26.34 3.56 -2.76
N TYR A 184 25.52 4.47 -2.22
CA TYR A 184 24.74 5.41 -3.02
C TYR A 184 25.21 6.87 -2.92
N GLY A 185 26.19 7.15 -2.07
CA GLY A 185 26.55 8.51 -1.71
C GLY A 185 25.50 9.19 -0.82
N GLY A 186 25.88 10.32 -0.23
CA GLY A 186 24.97 11.16 0.55
C GLY A 186 25.04 10.97 2.06
N ASN A 187 23.94 11.33 2.74
CA ASN A 187 23.80 11.33 4.20
C ASN A 187 22.41 10.79 4.59
N PHE A 188 22.12 9.57 4.14
CA PHE A 188 20.96 8.83 4.61
C PHE A 188 21.15 8.51 6.09
N SER A 189 20.15 8.87 6.89
CA SER A 189 20.06 8.50 8.30
C SER A 189 18.63 8.16 8.67
N PHE A 190 18.47 7.10 9.45
CA PHE A 190 17.18 6.60 9.90
C PHE A 190 17.16 6.24 11.40
N LEU A 191 18.24 6.50 12.15
CA LEU A 191 18.30 6.27 13.60
C LEU A 191 17.11 6.88 14.36
N SER A 192 16.86 8.19 14.18
CA SER A 192 15.73 8.85 14.83
C SER A 192 14.38 8.33 14.34
N PHE A 193 14.29 7.94 13.07
CA PHE A 193 13.08 7.32 12.52
C PHE A 193 12.79 5.98 13.20
N LEU A 194 13.81 5.12 13.34
CA LEU A 194 13.71 3.82 14.00
C LEU A 194 13.28 3.97 15.46
N GLU A 195 13.93 4.87 16.21
CA GLU A 195 13.59 5.08 17.62
C GLU A 195 12.13 5.56 17.79
N ASN A 196 11.69 6.48 16.94
CA ASN A 196 10.31 6.96 16.94
C ASN A 196 9.32 5.82 16.61
N LYS A 197 9.71 4.87 15.76
CA LYS A 197 8.89 3.71 15.40
C LYS A 197 8.78 2.71 16.55
N VAL A 198 9.85 2.45 17.28
CA VAL A 198 9.80 1.61 18.51
C VAL A 198 8.82 2.22 19.53
N LYS A 199 8.90 3.53 19.78
CA LYS A 199 7.97 4.25 20.68
C LYS A 199 6.52 4.09 20.23
N GLN A 200 6.25 4.29 18.94
CA GLN A 200 4.90 4.14 18.38
C GLN A 200 4.39 2.70 18.46
N PHE A 201 5.26 1.72 18.18
CA PHE A 201 4.94 0.30 18.26
C PHE A 201 4.37 -0.05 19.63
N ASN A 202 5.12 0.27 20.70
CA ASN A 202 4.72 -0.05 22.08
C ASN A 202 3.39 0.61 22.45
N LEU A 203 3.18 1.88 22.07
CA LEU A 203 1.94 2.59 22.36
C LEU A 203 0.73 1.97 21.64
N TYR A 204 0.86 1.62 20.35
CA TYR A 204 -0.22 0.98 19.62
C TYR A 204 -0.50 -0.43 20.15
N TYR A 205 0.55 -1.23 20.37
CA TYR A 205 0.43 -2.57 20.93
C TYR A 205 -0.35 -2.55 22.27
N ASP A 206 0.01 -1.67 23.20
CA ASP A 206 -0.66 -1.55 24.50
C ASP A 206 -2.14 -1.19 24.38
N ILE A 207 -2.48 -0.29 23.45
CA ILE A 207 -3.86 0.15 23.25
C ILE A 207 -4.69 -0.96 22.60
N TYR A 208 -4.18 -1.57 21.52
CA TYR A 208 -4.89 -2.62 20.81
C TYR A 208 -5.04 -3.89 21.65
N SER A 209 -4.05 -4.26 22.46
CA SER A 209 -4.18 -5.38 23.41
C SER A 209 -5.36 -5.18 24.37
N LYS A 210 -5.59 -3.94 24.84
CA LYS A 210 -6.77 -3.62 25.67
C LYS A 210 -8.07 -3.63 24.89
N ILE A 211 -8.07 -3.12 23.65
CA ILE A 211 -9.25 -3.17 22.77
C ILE A 211 -9.65 -4.62 22.54
N PHE A 212 -8.70 -5.49 22.20
CA PHE A 212 -8.94 -6.90 21.91
C PHE A 212 -9.41 -7.70 23.11
N LYS A 213 -8.91 -7.42 24.33
CA LYS A 213 -9.45 -8.00 25.56
C LYS A 213 -10.91 -7.61 25.83
N LYS A 214 -11.35 -6.46 25.32
CA LYS A 214 -12.72 -5.96 25.50
C LYS A 214 -13.67 -6.45 24.41
N VAL A 215 -13.23 -6.43 23.15
CA VAL A 215 -14.03 -6.84 21.99
C VAL A 215 -14.08 -8.36 21.85
N THR A 216 -13.02 -9.05 22.27
CA THR A 216 -12.85 -10.51 22.23
C THR A 216 -13.20 -11.14 20.87
N PRO A 217 -12.67 -10.63 19.74
CA PRO A 217 -12.95 -11.23 18.44
C PRO A 217 -12.22 -12.57 18.28
N SER A 218 -12.74 -13.40 17.39
CA SER A 218 -12.03 -14.59 16.91
C SER A 218 -11.05 -14.25 15.78
N SER A 219 -11.33 -13.19 15.02
CA SER A 219 -10.60 -12.89 13.81
C SER A 219 -10.55 -11.39 13.43
N ILE A 220 -9.52 -11.00 12.68
CA ILE A 220 -9.34 -9.65 12.14
C ILE A 220 -9.02 -9.73 10.65
N TYR A 221 -9.75 -8.97 9.84
CA TYR A 221 -9.42 -8.73 8.43
C TYR A 221 -8.79 -7.36 8.27
N LEU A 222 -7.70 -7.28 7.51
CA LEU A 222 -7.03 -6.02 7.19
C LEU A 222 -6.39 -6.06 5.80
N THR A 223 -5.92 -4.92 5.34
CA THR A 223 -5.07 -4.80 4.14
C THR A 223 -3.73 -4.20 4.51
N THR A 224 -2.65 -4.52 3.80
CA THR A 224 -1.30 -3.94 4.01
C THR A 224 -0.76 -4.18 5.42
N ALA A 225 -0.75 -5.44 5.85
CA ALA A 225 -0.38 -5.88 7.21
C ALA A 225 0.99 -5.39 7.66
N TYR A 226 1.91 -5.20 6.71
CA TYR A 226 3.25 -4.64 6.93
C TYR A 226 3.25 -3.21 7.51
N TYR A 227 2.10 -2.53 7.61
CA TYR A 227 1.94 -1.28 8.37
C TYR A 227 1.27 -1.44 9.74
N TYR A 228 0.77 -2.63 10.06
CA TYR A 228 -0.03 -2.94 11.24
C TYR A 228 0.66 -3.88 12.23
N ALA A 229 1.99 -4.02 12.16
CA ALA A 229 2.77 -4.90 13.04
C ALA A 229 2.39 -4.85 14.54
N PRO A 230 2.23 -3.68 15.21
CA PRO A 230 1.82 -3.65 16.61
C PRO A 230 0.39 -4.18 16.85
N ILE A 231 -0.50 -4.03 15.85
CA ILE A 231 -1.86 -4.60 15.89
C ILE A 231 -1.77 -6.12 15.72
N THR A 232 -0.99 -6.61 14.75
CA THR A 232 -0.80 -8.06 14.51
C THR A 232 -0.22 -8.74 15.75
N LYS A 233 0.80 -8.16 16.38
CA LYS A 233 1.34 -8.66 17.65
C LYS A 233 0.25 -8.73 18.73
N ALA A 234 -0.49 -7.66 18.93
CA ALA A 234 -1.56 -7.60 19.93
C ALA A 234 -2.66 -8.63 19.66
N ALA A 235 -3.01 -8.86 18.39
CA ALA A 235 -4.00 -9.84 17.98
C ALA A 235 -3.54 -11.27 18.31
N LYS A 236 -2.33 -11.63 17.86
CA LYS A 236 -1.76 -12.97 18.07
C LYS A 236 -1.63 -13.32 19.56
N GLU A 237 -1.16 -12.39 20.38
CA GLU A 237 -1.04 -12.61 21.84
C GLU A 237 -2.40 -12.68 22.56
N ASN A 238 -3.48 -12.24 21.92
CA ASN A 238 -4.85 -12.44 22.40
C ASN A 238 -5.54 -13.64 21.70
N ASN A 239 -4.79 -14.50 21.00
CA ASN A 239 -5.28 -15.65 20.24
C ASN A 239 -6.31 -15.29 19.15
N ILE A 240 -6.11 -14.15 18.49
CA ILE A 240 -6.99 -13.65 17.42
C ILE A 240 -6.31 -13.92 16.09
N LYS A 241 -7.01 -14.58 15.18
CA LYS A 241 -6.51 -14.88 13.84
C LYS A 241 -6.45 -13.62 12.98
N VAL A 242 -5.31 -13.35 12.34
CA VAL A 242 -5.10 -12.18 11.48
C VAL A 242 -5.09 -12.61 10.01
N MET A 243 -6.03 -12.09 9.23
CA MET A 243 -6.16 -12.36 7.79
C MET A 243 -5.89 -11.07 7.02
N GLU A 244 -4.94 -11.11 6.09
CA GLU A 244 -4.69 -10.01 5.17
C GLU A 244 -5.39 -10.26 3.84
N LEU A 245 -6.21 -9.30 3.42
CA LEU A 245 -6.76 -9.24 2.07
C LEU A 245 -5.72 -8.62 1.14
N GLN A 246 -5.50 -9.25 -0.02
CA GLN A 246 -4.73 -8.64 -1.08
C GLN A 246 -5.33 -7.26 -1.42
N HIS A 247 -4.47 -6.26 -1.45
CA HIS A 247 -4.81 -4.87 -1.73
C HIS A 247 -4.21 -4.37 -3.04
N GLY A 248 -3.10 -4.97 -3.48
CA GLY A 248 -2.35 -4.51 -4.62
C GLY A 248 -1.44 -5.57 -5.19
N ILE A 249 -0.54 -5.12 -6.06
CA ILE A 249 0.48 -5.97 -6.66
C ILE A 249 1.34 -6.62 -5.58
N ILE A 250 1.49 -7.93 -5.70
CA ILE A 250 2.49 -8.73 -5.00
C ILE A 250 3.54 -9.13 -6.03
N SER A 251 4.81 -8.95 -5.68
CA SER A 251 5.93 -9.41 -6.50
C SER A 251 7.14 -9.67 -5.61
N LYS A 252 8.16 -10.32 -6.17
CA LYS A 252 9.46 -10.48 -5.51
C LYS A 252 10.18 -9.18 -5.15
N TYR A 253 9.81 -8.03 -5.71
CA TYR A 253 10.41 -6.74 -5.34
C TYR A 253 9.53 -5.89 -4.41
N HIS A 254 8.42 -6.44 -3.92
CA HIS A 254 7.58 -5.77 -2.94
C HIS A 254 7.98 -6.24 -1.52
N LEU A 255 8.78 -5.45 -0.79
CA LEU A 255 9.31 -5.83 0.54
C LEU A 255 8.25 -6.00 1.65
N GLY A 256 6.96 -5.77 1.35
CA GLY A 256 5.85 -6.12 2.23
C GLY A 256 5.47 -7.59 2.15
N TYR A 257 5.88 -8.28 1.07
CA TYR A 257 5.50 -9.67 0.76
C TYR A 257 6.69 -10.54 0.36
N SER A 258 7.83 -9.94 -0.02
CA SER A 258 9.02 -10.66 -0.48
C SER A 258 10.03 -10.88 0.64
N PHE A 259 10.16 -12.13 1.10
CA PHE A 259 11.08 -12.52 2.18
C PHE A 259 12.02 -13.64 1.70
N PRO A 260 12.89 -13.36 0.70
CA PRO A 260 13.81 -14.35 0.20
C PRO A 260 14.72 -14.84 1.33
N ASN A 261 15.05 -16.13 1.31
CA ASN A 261 15.92 -16.78 2.30
C ASN A 261 15.39 -16.82 3.76
N ILE A 262 14.17 -16.34 4.02
CA ILE A 262 13.55 -16.43 5.34
C ILE A 262 12.80 -17.75 5.48
N THR A 263 13.27 -18.59 6.41
CA THR A 263 12.69 -19.91 6.71
C THR A 263 11.94 -19.96 8.03
N LYS A 264 12.13 -18.96 8.90
CA LYS A 264 11.45 -18.85 10.19
C LYS A 264 10.13 -18.08 10.02
N PRO A 265 9.07 -18.46 10.75
CA PRO A 265 7.88 -17.63 10.84
C PRO A 265 8.22 -16.24 11.38
N LEU A 266 7.69 -15.21 10.74
CA LEU A 266 7.82 -13.83 11.19
C LEU A 266 6.85 -13.54 12.34
N HIS A 267 7.24 -12.62 13.22
CA HIS A 267 6.46 -12.27 14.40
C HIS A 267 5.19 -11.49 14.07
N TYR A 268 5.23 -10.65 13.03
CA TYR A 268 4.17 -9.68 12.72
C TYR A 268 3.52 -9.89 11.36
N PHE A 269 3.85 -10.99 10.67
CA PHE A 269 3.16 -11.37 9.45
C PHE A 269 1.75 -11.93 9.79
N PRO A 270 0.73 -11.72 8.94
CA PRO A 270 -0.60 -12.32 9.11
C PRO A 270 -0.55 -13.83 9.29
N ASP A 271 -1.62 -14.41 9.81
CA ASP A 271 -1.78 -15.87 9.88
C ASP A 271 -2.24 -16.44 8.53
N GLU A 272 -3.03 -15.67 7.77
CA GLU A 272 -3.44 -15.99 6.40
C GLU A 272 -3.34 -14.79 5.46
N LEU A 273 -3.04 -15.06 4.20
CA LEU A 273 -3.06 -14.10 3.11
C LEU A 273 -4.09 -14.53 2.07
N LEU A 274 -5.13 -13.72 1.88
CA LEU A 274 -6.21 -13.95 0.93
C LEU A 274 -5.88 -13.23 -0.38
N VAL A 275 -5.59 -14.00 -1.43
CA VAL A 275 -5.15 -13.49 -2.73
C VAL A 275 -6.22 -13.71 -3.80
N TRP A 276 -6.26 -12.84 -4.82
CA TRP A 276 -7.37 -12.77 -5.78
C TRP A 276 -7.43 -13.91 -6.81
N GLY A 277 -6.46 -14.81 -6.81
CA GLY A 277 -6.35 -15.88 -7.80
C GLY A 277 -5.11 -16.76 -7.59
N ALA A 278 -5.12 -17.96 -8.16
CA ALA A 278 -4.06 -18.95 -7.96
C ALA A 278 -2.67 -18.45 -8.37
N ASN A 279 -2.56 -17.62 -9.41
CA ASN A 279 -1.27 -17.07 -9.84
C ASN A 279 -0.59 -16.24 -8.74
N TRP A 280 -1.36 -15.54 -7.90
CA TRP A 280 -0.84 -14.72 -6.81
C TRP A 280 -0.17 -15.52 -5.70
N THR A 281 -0.51 -16.81 -5.56
CA THR A 281 0.04 -17.69 -4.52
C THR A 281 1.55 -17.95 -4.69
N LYS A 282 2.11 -17.66 -5.88
CA LYS A 282 3.52 -17.92 -6.22
C LYS A 282 4.28 -16.67 -6.67
N MET A 283 3.73 -15.47 -6.44
CA MET A 283 4.34 -14.20 -6.86
C MET A 283 5.45 -13.72 -5.93
N SER A 284 5.63 -14.35 -4.77
CA SER A 284 6.64 -13.99 -3.79
C SER A 284 6.97 -15.16 -2.88
N ASP A 285 8.11 -15.07 -2.20
CA ASP A 285 8.49 -15.97 -1.12
C ASP A 285 7.77 -15.54 0.16
N PHE A 286 6.53 -16.01 0.33
CA PHE A 286 5.73 -15.71 1.51
C PHE A 286 6.25 -16.49 2.72
N PRO A 287 6.39 -15.85 3.90
CA PRO A 287 6.77 -16.53 5.14
C PRO A 287 5.55 -17.23 5.78
N LEU A 288 4.79 -17.96 4.95
CA LEU A 288 3.57 -18.69 5.31
C LEU A 288 3.60 -20.10 4.71
N ALA A 289 2.97 -21.04 5.40
CA ALA A 289 2.65 -22.33 4.81
C ALA A 289 1.65 -22.15 3.64
N GLU A 290 1.76 -23.00 2.61
CA GLU A 290 0.94 -22.89 1.39
C GLU A 290 -0.57 -22.90 1.68
N HIS A 291 -1.03 -23.69 2.66
CA HIS A 291 -2.44 -23.77 3.05
C HIS A 291 -2.97 -22.48 3.71
N ASN A 292 -2.09 -21.57 4.15
CA ASN A 292 -2.45 -20.27 4.71
C ASN A 292 -2.46 -19.16 3.63
N ILE A 293 -2.13 -19.49 2.38
CA ILE A 293 -2.27 -18.59 1.24
C ILE A 293 -3.55 -18.97 0.52
N VAL A 294 -4.63 -18.28 0.85
CA VAL A 294 -5.99 -18.66 0.46
C VAL A 294 -6.39 -17.91 -0.80
N VAL A 295 -6.88 -18.61 -1.81
CA VAL A 295 -7.47 -17.97 -2.98
C VAL A 295 -8.89 -17.51 -2.63
N ASP A 296 -9.14 -16.21 -2.73
CA ASP A 296 -10.45 -15.57 -2.55
C ASP A 296 -10.76 -14.65 -3.75
N LYS A 297 -12.02 -14.27 -3.92
CA LYS A 297 -12.46 -13.41 -5.02
C LYS A 297 -12.31 -11.92 -4.65
N PHE A 298 -11.87 -11.10 -5.61
CA PHE A 298 -12.02 -9.65 -5.49
C PHE A 298 -13.47 -9.25 -5.82
N ARG A 299 -14.34 -9.25 -4.81
CA ARG A 299 -15.80 -9.03 -4.94
C ARG A 299 -16.16 -7.80 -5.77
N TYR A 300 -15.46 -6.68 -5.57
CA TYR A 300 -15.73 -5.45 -6.31
C TYR A 300 -15.40 -5.57 -7.80
N LEU A 301 -14.29 -6.23 -8.16
CA LEU A 301 -13.92 -6.49 -9.55
C LEU A 301 -14.95 -7.37 -10.25
N GLU A 302 -15.44 -8.43 -9.61
CA GLU A 302 -16.49 -9.30 -10.16
C GLU A 302 -17.80 -8.55 -10.45
N ILE A 303 -18.21 -7.67 -9.53
CA ILE A 303 -19.37 -6.79 -9.73
C ILE A 303 -19.15 -5.89 -10.95
N LYS A 304 -17.94 -5.31 -11.11
CA LYS A 304 -17.60 -4.41 -12.20
C LYS A 304 -17.51 -5.11 -13.56
N LYS A 305 -16.96 -6.32 -13.59
CA LYS A 305 -16.95 -7.18 -14.79
C LYS A 305 -18.37 -7.46 -15.26
N LYS A 306 -19.27 -7.84 -14.33
CA LYS A 306 -20.68 -8.05 -14.66
C LYS A 306 -21.35 -6.76 -15.14
N GLN A 307 -21.10 -5.64 -14.44
CA GLN A 307 -21.68 -4.33 -14.76
C GLN A 307 -21.33 -3.85 -16.18
N PHE A 308 -20.13 -4.15 -16.68
CA PHE A 308 -19.64 -3.67 -17.98
C PHE A 308 -19.46 -4.78 -19.01
N SER A 309 -20.11 -5.93 -18.80
CA SER A 309 -20.03 -7.10 -19.69
C SER A 309 -20.62 -6.86 -21.09
N ASP A 310 -21.50 -5.87 -21.24
CA ASP A 310 -22.14 -5.49 -22.51
C ASP A 310 -21.30 -4.49 -23.35
N LYS A 311 -20.14 -4.06 -22.84
CA LYS A 311 -19.33 -3.04 -23.50
C LYS A 311 -18.47 -3.66 -24.61
N THR A 312 -18.38 -2.92 -25.72
CA THR A 312 -17.54 -3.30 -26.87
C THR A 312 -16.27 -2.47 -26.87
N LYS A 313 -15.14 -3.14 -27.14
CA LYS A 313 -13.83 -2.51 -27.26
C LYS A 313 -13.79 -1.57 -28.46
N ILE A 314 -13.26 -0.37 -28.24
CA ILE A 314 -12.96 0.60 -29.29
C ILE A 314 -11.59 0.26 -29.85
N ARG A 315 -11.52 -0.06 -31.15
CA ARG A 315 -10.24 -0.39 -31.81
C ARG A 315 -9.23 0.75 -31.69
N ASN A 316 -7.96 0.42 -31.51
CA ASN A 316 -6.85 1.37 -31.40
C ASN A 316 -7.04 2.43 -30.29
N SER A 317 -7.69 2.04 -29.19
CA SER A 317 -7.82 2.89 -28.00
C SER A 317 -6.90 2.43 -26.87
N PHE A 318 -6.30 3.40 -26.18
CA PHE A 318 -5.26 3.20 -25.17
C PHE A 318 -5.66 3.88 -23.87
N LEU A 319 -5.81 3.08 -22.82
CA LEU A 319 -5.99 3.57 -21.45
C LEU A 319 -4.61 3.68 -20.77
N ILE A 320 -4.10 4.89 -20.61
CA ILE A 320 -2.89 5.13 -19.82
C ILE A 320 -3.27 5.19 -18.34
N LEU A 321 -2.63 4.35 -17.53
CA LEU A 321 -2.81 4.28 -16.08
C LEU A 321 -1.64 4.99 -15.41
N SER A 322 -1.85 6.21 -14.95
CA SER A 322 -0.78 6.96 -14.29
C SER A 322 -0.54 6.50 -12.85
N GLN A 323 0.66 6.81 -12.34
CA GLN A 323 1.14 6.38 -11.04
C GLN A 323 1.88 7.55 -10.36
N THR A 324 1.46 7.92 -9.16
CA THR A 324 2.02 9.08 -8.43
C THR A 324 3.53 9.02 -8.22
N ALA A 325 4.08 7.82 -8.01
CA ALA A 325 5.51 7.62 -7.72
C ALA A 325 6.44 7.84 -8.92
N ILE A 326 5.89 7.91 -10.14
CA ILE A 326 6.65 7.99 -11.40
C ILE A 326 5.91 8.81 -12.47
N SER A 327 5.05 9.75 -12.06
CA SER A 327 4.14 10.50 -12.95
C SER A 327 4.83 11.14 -14.15
N GLU A 328 5.93 11.87 -13.90
CA GLU A 328 6.71 12.52 -14.96
C GLU A 328 7.36 11.49 -15.89
N LYS A 329 7.92 10.40 -15.33
CA LYS A 329 8.57 9.32 -16.10
C LYS A 329 7.58 8.62 -17.04
N VAL A 330 6.34 8.38 -16.59
CA VAL A 330 5.28 7.81 -17.44
C VAL A 330 4.99 8.73 -18.62
N ALA A 331 4.73 10.01 -18.36
CA ALA A 331 4.41 10.96 -19.43
C ALA A 331 5.59 11.19 -20.38
N GLN A 332 6.82 11.24 -19.86
CA GLN A 332 8.04 11.35 -20.66
C GLN A 332 8.23 10.13 -21.56
N LYS A 333 8.04 8.91 -21.05
CA LYS A 333 8.18 7.70 -21.88
C LYS A 333 7.17 7.61 -23.02
N LEU A 334 5.95 8.14 -22.80
CA LEU A 334 4.95 8.28 -23.87
C LEU A 334 5.39 9.30 -24.94
N LEU A 335 6.03 10.41 -24.53
CA LEU A 335 6.62 11.37 -25.46
C LEU A 335 7.76 10.76 -26.27
N ASP A 336 8.63 10.00 -25.63
CA ASP A 336 9.77 9.34 -26.29
C ASP A 336 9.29 8.33 -27.34
N ASN A 337 8.09 7.76 -27.13
CA ASN A 337 7.44 6.81 -28.02
C ASN A 337 6.23 7.42 -28.76
N ILE A 338 6.22 8.74 -29.02
CA ILE A 338 5.04 9.46 -29.53
C ILE A 338 4.50 8.89 -30.85
N GLU A 339 5.36 8.45 -31.76
CA GLU A 339 4.95 7.87 -33.04
C GLU A 339 4.17 6.56 -32.85
N PHE A 340 4.45 5.80 -31.79
CA PHE A 340 3.62 4.64 -31.44
C PHE A 340 2.20 5.10 -31.08
N PHE A 341 2.00 6.26 -30.49
CA PHE A 341 0.70 6.74 -29.99
C PHE A 341 -0.06 7.65 -30.96
N LYS A 342 0.55 8.04 -32.08
CA LYS A 342 -0.06 8.92 -33.08
C LYS A 342 -1.32 8.29 -33.69
N GLU A 343 -2.33 9.13 -33.97
CA GLU A 343 -3.63 8.74 -34.56
C GLU A 343 -4.42 7.68 -33.75
N LYS A 344 -4.04 7.44 -32.49
CA LYS A 344 -4.77 6.54 -31.57
C LYS A 344 -5.67 7.34 -30.64
N LYS A 345 -6.74 6.69 -30.16
CA LYS A 345 -7.60 7.26 -29.13
C LYS A 345 -6.96 7.06 -27.76
N ILE A 346 -6.55 8.13 -27.08
CA ILE A 346 -5.83 8.02 -25.81
C ILE A 346 -6.68 8.58 -24.68
N ILE A 347 -6.87 7.75 -23.65
CA ILE A 347 -7.50 8.14 -22.39
C ILE A 347 -6.44 8.04 -21.30
N TYR A 348 -6.05 9.17 -20.72
CA TYR A 348 -5.06 9.24 -19.65
C TYR A 348 -5.77 9.30 -18.30
N LYS A 349 -5.83 8.16 -17.62
CA LYS A 349 -6.49 8.03 -16.32
C LYS A 349 -5.52 8.40 -15.21
N LEU A 350 -5.78 9.56 -14.59
CA LEU A 350 -5.02 10.07 -13.45
C LEU A 350 -5.20 9.20 -12.21
N HIS A 351 -4.13 9.01 -11.44
CA HIS A 351 -4.21 8.52 -10.07
C HIS A 351 -4.80 9.62 -9.17
N PRO A 352 -5.60 9.30 -8.14
CA PRO A 352 -6.23 10.34 -7.31
C PRO A 352 -5.28 11.33 -6.65
N GLY A 353 -4.06 10.90 -6.34
CA GLY A 353 -3.02 11.79 -5.81
C GLY A 353 -2.52 12.85 -6.81
N GLU A 354 -2.88 12.75 -8.09
CA GLU A 354 -2.46 13.66 -9.16
C GLU A 354 -3.56 14.65 -9.57
N PHE A 355 -4.81 14.48 -9.11
CA PHE A 355 -5.96 15.27 -9.58
C PHE A 355 -5.77 16.79 -9.50
N GLU A 356 -5.11 17.26 -8.44
CA GLU A 356 -4.87 18.69 -8.19
C GLU A 356 -3.52 19.19 -8.70
N ILE A 357 -2.65 18.30 -9.19
CA ILE A 357 -1.24 18.63 -9.45
C ILE A 357 -0.72 18.18 -10.81
N TRP A 358 -1.51 17.46 -11.60
CA TRP A 358 -1.08 16.90 -12.88
C TRP A 358 -0.64 17.99 -13.87
N GLN A 359 -1.16 19.23 -13.76
CA GLN A 359 -0.74 20.36 -14.60
C GLN A 359 0.72 20.77 -14.38
N ASN A 360 1.34 20.35 -13.27
CA ASN A 360 2.76 20.58 -13.02
C ASN A 360 3.66 19.56 -13.74
N ASN A 361 3.09 18.49 -14.29
CA ASN A 361 3.81 17.47 -15.05
C ASN A 361 4.08 18.02 -16.46
N LYS A 362 5.32 18.45 -16.71
CA LYS A 362 5.69 19.16 -17.94
C LYS A 362 5.56 18.26 -19.15
N SER A 363 5.94 17.00 -18.99
CA SER A 363 5.84 15.97 -20.02
C SER A 363 4.38 15.71 -20.41
N LEU A 364 3.46 15.65 -19.44
CA LEU A 364 2.04 15.43 -19.72
C LEU A 364 1.40 16.64 -20.44
N ILE A 365 1.78 17.86 -20.07
CA ILE A 365 1.34 19.07 -20.77
C ILE A 365 1.82 19.04 -22.23
N LYS A 366 3.10 18.77 -22.47
CA LYS A 366 3.66 18.65 -23.82
C LYS A 366 3.00 17.50 -24.61
N LEU A 367 2.71 16.38 -23.98
CA LEU A 367 2.04 15.25 -24.62
C LEU A 367 0.64 15.62 -25.11
N LYS A 368 -0.10 16.44 -24.34
CA LYS A 368 -1.42 16.95 -24.70
C LYS A 368 -1.38 17.97 -25.86
N GLU A 369 -0.27 18.69 -26.03
CA GLU A 369 -0.08 19.59 -27.18
C GLU A 369 0.15 18.82 -28.49
N LEU A 370 0.69 17.60 -28.40
CA LEU A 370 1.10 16.81 -29.56
C LEU A 370 0.12 15.68 -29.93
N LEU A 371 -0.70 15.21 -28.99
CA LEU A 371 -1.65 14.13 -29.16
C LEU A 371 -3.04 14.53 -28.64
N ASP A 372 -4.08 13.97 -29.27
CA ASP A 372 -5.45 14.08 -28.75
C ASP A 372 -5.66 13.14 -27.55
N ILE A 373 -5.50 13.70 -26.34
CA ILE A 373 -5.55 12.96 -25.08
C ILE A 373 -6.72 13.43 -24.21
N GLU A 374 -7.60 12.50 -23.85
CA GLU A 374 -8.61 12.72 -22.82
C GLU A 374 -8.01 12.49 -21.42
N ILE A 375 -7.82 13.55 -20.64
CA ILE A 375 -7.41 13.46 -19.23
C ILE A 375 -8.62 13.12 -18.35
N VAL A 376 -8.56 12.01 -17.61
CA VAL A 376 -9.67 11.51 -16.78
C VAL A 376 -9.28 11.43 -15.31
N THR A 377 -10.08 12.06 -14.44
CA THR A 377 -10.00 11.97 -12.97
C THR A 377 -11.04 10.95 -12.46
N ASN A 378 -12.00 11.34 -11.62
CA ASN A 378 -13.02 10.48 -11.03
C ASN A 378 -14.38 10.53 -11.75
N GLN A 379 -14.48 11.28 -12.86
CA GLN A 379 -15.71 11.40 -13.64
C GLN A 379 -16.04 10.16 -14.47
N LYS A 380 -15.07 9.26 -14.71
CA LYS A 380 -15.30 7.94 -15.33
C LYS A 380 -14.71 6.83 -14.46
N ASP A 381 -15.47 5.75 -14.34
CA ASP A 381 -15.04 4.53 -13.65
C ASP A 381 -13.88 3.87 -14.42
N MET A 382 -12.83 3.46 -13.70
CA MET A 382 -11.66 2.82 -14.30
C MET A 382 -12.04 1.52 -15.01
N TYR A 383 -12.94 0.73 -14.46
CA TYR A 383 -13.37 -0.54 -15.04
C TYR A 383 -14.23 -0.34 -16.28
N TYR A 384 -15.00 0.75 -16.33
CA TYR A 384 -15.69 1.15 -17.57
C TYR A 384 -14.67 1.47 -18.67
N LEU A 385 -13.62 2.24 -18.34
CA LEU A 385 -12.55 2.55 -19.30
C LEU A 385 -11.83 1.28 -19.77
N MET A 386 -11.52 0.37 -18.84
CA MET A 386 -10.96 -0.93 -19.20
C MET A 386 -11.90 -1.71 -20.13
N ALA A 387 -13.22 -1.73 -19.86
CA ALA A 387 -14.17 -2.44 -20.69
C ALA A 387 -14.27 -1.91 -22.14
N ILE A 388 -14.02 -0.60 -22.36
CA ILE A 388 -14.08 0.01 -23.70
C ILE A 388 -12.72 0.15 -24.38
N CYS A 389 -11.61 0.16 -23.66
CA CYS A 389 -10.28 0.36 -24.26
C CYS A 389 -9.64 -0.95 -24.73
N GLU A 390 -9.11 -0.99 -25.95
CA GLU A 390 -8.42 -2.18 -26.49
C GLU A 390 -7.10 -2.45 -25.74
N TYR A 391 -6.32 -1.40 -25.51
CA TYR A 391 -5.05 -1.47 -24.82
C TYR A 391 -5.10 -0.75 -23.47
N GLN A 392 -4.33 -1.27 -22.53
CA GLN A 392 -3.94 -0.57 -21.31
C GLN A 392 -2.43 -0.33 -21.32
N VAL A 393 -2.00 0.78 -20.74
CA VAL A 393 -0.60 1.20 -20.69
C VAL A 393 -0.24 1.61 -19.28
N GLY A 394 0.90 1.15 -18.78
CA GLY A 394 1.38 1.53 -17.45
C GLY A 394 2.75 0.94 -17.14
N VAL A 395 3.13 0.95 -15.87
CA VAL A 395 4.43 0.42 -15.44
C VAL A 395 4.26 -0.71 -14.45
N PHE A 396 3.68 -0.45 -13.27
CA PHE A 396 3.54 -1.44 -12.19
C PHE A 396 2.25 -1.30 -11.38
N SER A 397 1.21 -0.71 -11.98
CA SER A 397 -0.08 -0.58 -11.34
C SER A 397 -0.79 -1.94 -11.25
N THR A 398 -1.38 -2.28 -10.10
CA THR A 398 -2.26 -3.45 -9.96
C THR A 398 -3.40 -3.43 -10.97
N ALA A 399 -3.85 -2.24 -11.39
CA ALA A 399 -4.86 -2.06 -12.41
C ALA A 399 -4.50 -2.74 -13.75
N LEU A 400 -3.21 -2.98 -14.04
CA LEU A 400 -2.79 -3.75 -15.22
C LEU A 400 -3.22 -5.23 -15.11
N TYR A 401 -3.13 -5.84 -13.93
CA TYR A 401 -3.66 -7.19 -13.72
C TYR A 401 -5.18 -7.18 -13.81
N GLU A 402 -5.83 -6.19 -13.20
CA GLU A 402 -7.30 -6.07 -13.24
C GLU A 402 -7.83 -5.88 -14.68
N GLY A 403 -7.11 -5.15 -15.54
CA GLY A 403 -7.52 -4.97 -16.94
C GLY A 403 -7.40 -6.21 -17.81
N LEU A 404 -6.62 -7.23 -17.41
CA LEU A 404 -6.65 -8.54 -18.08
C LEU A 404 -8.03 -9.18 -17.97
N GLU A 405 -8.71 -9.01 -16.84
CA GLU A 405 -10.08 -9.50 -16.63
C GLU A 405 -11.13 -8.79 -17.50
N PHE A 406 -10.75 -7.68 -18.13
CA PHE A 406 -11.54 -6.95 -19.13
C PHE A 406 -11.00 -7.16 -20.56
N ASN A 407 -10.14 -8.15 -20.79
CA ASN A 407 -9.52 -8.45 -22.09
C ASN A 407 -8.73 -7.27 -22.69
N CYS A 408 -8.10 -6.43 -21.86
CA CYS A 408 -7.17 -5.42 -22.33
C CYS A 408 -5.86 -6.07 -22.78
N LYS A 409 -5.36 -5.69 -23.97
CA LYS A 409 -3.97 -5.94 -24.34
C LYS A 409 -3.06 -5.00 -23.55
N THR A 410 -1.89 -5.47 -23.13
CA THR A 410 -1.03 -4.68 -22.24
C THR A 410 0.19 -4.13 -22.96
N VAL A 411 0.45 -2.84 -22.74
CA VAL A 411 1.70 -2.17 -23.08
C VAL A 411 2.38 -1.74 -21.78
N LEU A 412 3.63 -2.13 -21.57
CA LEU A 412 4.44 -1.69 -20.45
C LEU A 412 5.45 -0.64 -20.91
N LEU A 413 5.64 0.39 -20.08
CA LEU A 413 6.65 1.42 -20.29
C LEU A 413 7.91 1.05 -19.50
N ASP A 414 9.06 0.95 -20.17
CA ASP A 414 10.34 0.56 -19.58
C ASP A 414 10.96 1.69 -18.76
N VAL A 415 10.45 1.87 -17.54
CA VAL A 415 10.92 2.86 -16.55
C VAL A 415 11.00 2.22 -15.16
N ASP A 416 11.70 2.87 -14.24
CA ASP A 416 11.88 2.36 -12.86
C ASP A 416 10.57 1.88 -12.24
N GLY A 417 10.60 0.65 -11.75
CA GLY A 417 9.47 -0.07 -11.20
C GLY A 417 8.84 -1.09 -12.16
N ILE A 418 9.21 -1.13 -13.45
CA ILE A 418 8.78 -2.23 -14.34
C ILE A 418 9.20 -3.61 -13.82
N GLU A 419 10.22 -3.69 -12.96
CA GLU A 419 10.70 -4.91 -12.34
C GLU A 419 9.64 -5.57 -11.44
N TYR A 420 8.72 -4.77 -10.87
CA TYR A 420 7.54 -5.30 -10.18
C TYR A 420 6.65 -6.18 -11.08
N MET A 421 6.78 -6.06 -12.41
CA MET A 421 6.04 -6.79 -13.43
C MET A 421 6.82 -7.94 -14.06
N GLU A 422 7.99 -8.34 -13.55
CA GLU A 422 8.79 -9.42 -14.18
C GLU A 422 7.98 -10.71 -14.40
N ASP A 423 7.20 -11.15 -13.40
CA ASP A 423 6.34 -12.32 -13.53
C ASP A 423 5.18 -12.10 -14.52
N PHE A 424 4.62 -10.89 -14.55
CA PHE A 424 3.60 -10.52 -15.53
C PHE A 424 4.13 -10.60 -16.95
N ILE A 425 5.33 -10.07 -17.19
CA ILE A 425 6.00 -10.07 -18.50
C ILE A 425 6.23 -11.51 -18.97
N ARG A 426 6.72 -12.37 -18.08
CA ARG A 426 6.97 -13.78 -18.38
C ARG A 426 5.71 -14.55 -18.79
N VAL A 427 4.56 -14.22 -18.20
CA VAL A 427 3.31 -14.98 -18.39
C VAL A 427 2.42 -14.41 -19.51
N ASN A 428 2.43 -13.08 -19.72
CA ASN A 428 1.44 -12.41 -20.57
C ASN A 428 2.02 -11.77 -21.84
N GLU A 429 3.33 -11.82 -22.04
CA GLU A 429 4.02 -11.30 -23.24
C GLU A 429 3.54 -9.89 -23.69
N PRO A 430 3.57 -8.88 -22.80
CA PRO A 430 3.11 -7.54 -23.15
C PRO A 430 4.03 -6.87 -24.18
N ILE A 431 3.51 -5.84 -24.86
CA ILE A 431 4.35 -4.94 -25.66
C ILE A 431 5.17 -4.10 -24.69
N ILE A 432 6.50 -4.06 -24.84
CA ILE A 432 7.38 -3.23 -23.99
C ILE A 432 7.91 -2.07 -24.83
N LEU A 433 7.61 -0.84 -24.39
CA LEU A 433 8.13 0.38 -25.00
C LEU A 433 9.38 0.85 -24.25
N LYS A 434 10.50 0.85 -24.98
CA LYS A 434 11.83 1.22 -24.46
C LYS A 434 12.05 2.72 -24.43
#